data_AF-A0A6G2DXH8-F1
#
_entry.id   AF-A0A6G2DXH8-F1
#
_cell.length_a   1.000
_cell.length_b   1.000
_cell.length_c   1.000
_cell.angle_alpha   90.00
_cell.angle_beta   90.00
_cell.angle_gamma   90.00
#
_symmetry.space_group_name_H-M   'P 1'
#
loop_
_entity.id
_entity.type
_entity.pdbx_description
1 polymer ?
#
loop_
_entity_poly.entity_id
_entity_poly.type
_entity_poly.pdbx_seq_one_letter_code
_entity_poly.pdbx_strand_id
1 'polypeptide(L)'
;YGDAENPLEENQHQDLRLQFVNLNDELDLIKTLEFVRLIVDLNRHPHLYTQIAGISAGIPQINLVETVYVEHLKNGYLLTDVTEFSKAAHYYTDRLKEWNEALIYSIDKIKEHTGQQFLGKLEKWIEEVKNVKGT
;
A
#
# COMPACT_ATOMS: atom_id res chain seq x y z
N TYR A 1 44.78 -17.16 -0.47
CA TYR A 1 44.10 -17.87 0.62
C TYR A 1 42.63 -17.49 0.50
N GLY A 2 41.84 -18.09 -0.39
CA GLY A 2 41.54 -19.51 -0.48
C GLY A 2 40.09 -19.63 -0.04
N ASP A 3 39.15 -19.40 -0.97
CA ASP A 3 37.73 -19.62 -0.74
C ASP A 3 37.56 -21.07 -0.28
N ALA A 4 37.02 -21.24 0.92
CA ALA A 4 36.67 -22.55 1.41
C ALA A 4 35.49 -23.09 0.58
N GLU A 5 35.74 -24.12 -0.22
CA GLU A 5 34.75 -24.77 -1.11
C GLU A 5 33.61 -25.52 -0.36
N ASN A 6 33.51 -25.38 0.96
CA ASN A 6 32.41 -25.94 1.76
C ASN A 6 31.96 -24.92 2.81
N PRO A 7 30.83 -24.23 2.61
CA PRO A 7 30.24 -23.44 3.68
C PRO A 7 29.83 -24.37 4.82
N LEU A 8 30.42 -24.17 6.00
CA LEU A 8 29.97 -24.80 7.25
C LEU A 8 28.48 -24.46 7.47
N GLU A 9 27.69 -25.39 7.99
CA GLU A 9 26.24 -25.17 8.27
C GLU A 9 26.00 -23.93 9.16
N GLU A 10 26.99 -23.53 9.95
CA GLU A 10 27.00 -22.33 10.80
C GLU A 10 27.04 -20.99 10.02
N ASN A 11 27.38 -21.00 8.72
CA ASN A 11 27.35 -19.82 7.85
C ASN A 11 26.01 -19.62 7.12
N GLN A 12 24.99 -20.42 7.45
CA GLN A 12 23.64 -20.13 6.98
C GLN A 12 23.12 -18.88 7.71
N HIS A 13 23.20 -17.72 7.04
CA HIS A 13 22.40 -16.56 7.41
C HIS A 13 20.93 -17.00 7.50
N GLN A 14 20.44 -17.25 8.71
CA GLN A 14 19.02 -17.45 8.92
C GLN A 14 18.35 -16.09 8.76
N ASP A 15 17.72 -15.88 7.61
CA ASP A 15 16.83 -14.75 7.42
C ASP A 15 15.72 -14.85 8.47
N LEU A 16 15.72 -13.90 9.41
CA LEU A 16 14.70 -13.81 10.43
C LEU A 16 13.35 -13.57 9.73
N ARG A 17 12.39 -14.49 9.93
CA ARG A 17 11.02 -14.36 9.40
C ARG A 17 10.20 -13.24 10.06
N LEU A 18 10.75 -12.60 11.09
CA LEU A 18 10.17 -11.49 11.82
C LEU A 18 11.28 -10.51 12.20
N GLN A 19 11.07 -9.23 11.90
CA GLN A 19 12.00 -8.16 12.25
C GLN A 19 11.22 -6.92 12.69
N PHE A 20 11.83 -6.14 13.58
CA PHE A 20 11.34 -4.83 14.00
C PHE A 20 12.24 -3.78 13.37
N VAL A 21 11.63 -2.85 12.65
CA VAL A 21 12.33 -1.72 12.01
C VAL A 21 11.81 -0.42 12.61
N ASN A 22 12.72 0.51 12.89
CA ASN A 22 12.35 1.86 13.27
C ASN A 22 12.52 2.77 12.05
N LEU A 23 11.41 3.29 11.53
CA LEU A 23 11.40 4.14 10.34
C LEU A 23 11.38 5.60 10.78
N ASN A 24 12.46 6.33 10.51
CA ASN A 24 12.59 7.72 10.98
C ASN A 24 12.21 8.75 9.92
N ASP A 25 12.16 8.35 8.66
CA ASP A 25 11.79 9.21 7.55
C ASP A 25 11.04 8.46 6.43
N GLU A 26 10.60 9.23 5.45
CA GLU A 26 9.86 8.76 4.29
C GLU A 26 10.69 7.84 3.37
N LEU A 27 12.01 8.07 3.27
CA LEU A 27 12.90 7.27 2.43
C LEU A 27 13.10 5.87 3.01
N ASP A 28 13.18 5.76 4.33
CA ASP A 28 13.24 4.49 5.04
C ASP A 28 11.96 3.67 4.79
N LEU A 29 10.79 4.31 4.80
CA LEU A 29 9.54 3.63 4.46
C LEU A 29 9.55 3.14 3.02
N ILE A 30 9.93 3.98 2.05
CA ILE A 30 9.94 3.60 0.62
C ILE A 30 10.86 2.40 0.39
N LYS A 31 12.07 2.41 0.97
CA LYS A 31 13.00 1.26 0.89
C LYS A 31 12.40 0.01 1.52
N THR A 32 11.76 0.15 2.68
CA THR A 32 11.11 -0.97 3.37
C THR A 32 10.02 -1.58 2.51
N LEU A 33 9.25 -0.76 1.78
CA LEU A 33 8.14 -1.20 0.95
C LEU A 33 8.55 -1.89 -0.36
N GLU A 34 9.83 -1.81 -0.78
CA GLU A 34 10.31 -2.34 -2.07
C GLU A 34 9.92 -3.81 -2.32
N PHE A 35 9.96 -4.63 -1.28
CA PHE A 35 9.62 -6.07 -1.36
C PHE A 35 8.39 -6.45 -0.53
N VAL A 36 7.66 -5.46 0.00
CA VAL A 36 6.46 -5.71 0.81
C VAL A 36 5.30 -6.12 -0.09
N ARG A 37 4.70 -7.27 0.22
CA ARG A 37 3.55 -7.79 -0.52
C ARG A 37 2.20 -7.29 0.01
N LEU A 38 2.13 -6.95 1.30
CA LEU A 38 0.89 -6.61 1.99
C LEU A 38 1.19 -5.63 3.13
N ILE A 39 0.45 -4.52 3.20
CA ILE A 39 0.48 -3.58 4.32
C ILE A 39 -0.70 -3.89 5.24
N VAL A 40 -0.47 -3.81 6.55
CA VAL A 40 -1.50 -4.03 7.56
C VAL A 40 -1.47 -2.87 8.55
N ASP A 41 -2.58 -2.12 8.63
CA ASP A 41 -2.76 -1.03 9.58
C ASP A 41 -4.09 -1.20 10.33
N LEU A 42 -4.00 -1.73 11.55
CA LEU A 42 -5.17 -1.99 12.41
C LEU A 42 -5.43 -0.83 13.39
N ASN A 43 -4.90 0.37 13.13
CA ASN A 43 -5.18 1.52 13.96
C ASN A 43 -6.53 2.16 13.58
N ARG A 44 -7.18 2.82 14.55
CA ARG A 44 -8.40 3.62 14.28
C ARG A 44 -8.15 4.81 13.37
N HIS A 45 -6.89 5.26 13.33
CA HIS A 45 -6.40 6.30 12.44
C HIS A 45 -5.21 5.74 11.66
N PRO A 46 -5.45 5.14 10.48
CA PRO A 46 -4.38 4.60 9.67
C PRO A 46 -3.36 5.67 9.29
N HIS A 47 -2.08 5.30 9.20
CA HIS A 47 -1.00 6.24 8.95
C HIS A 47 -1.04 6.75 7.51
N LEU A 48 -1.38 8.03 7.33
CA LEU A 48 -1.64 8.65 6.03
C LEU A 48 -0.53 8.40 5.00
N TYR A 49 0.72 8.61 5.38
CA TYR A 49 1.85 8.46 4.46
C TYR A 49 2.03 7.00 4.01
N THR A 50 1.78 6.04 4.91
CA THR A 50 1.83 4.61 4.59
C THR A 50 0.73 4.25 3.59
N GLN A 51 -0.45 4.86 3.70
CA GLN A 51 -1.54 4.64 2.74
C GLN A 51 -1.21 5.17 1.35
N ILE A 52 -0.64 6.37 1.28
CA ILE A 52 -0.21 6.99 0.04
C ILE A 52 0.92 6.17 -0.61
N ALA A 53 1.95 5.83 0.16
CA ALA A 53 3.07 5.02 -0.31
C ALA A 53 2.61 3.63 -0.76
N GLY A 54 1.72 2.98 -0.01
CA GLY A 54 1.15 1.68 -0.35
C GLY A 54 0.42 1.69 -1.69
N ILE A 55 -0.47 2.66 -1.93
CA ILE A 55 -1.13 2.79 -3.24
C ILE A 55 -0.10 3.07 -4.34
N SER A 56 0.85 3.97 -4.08
CA SER A 56 1.87 4.39 -5.04
C SER A 56 2.76 3.22 -5.49
N ALA A 57 3.04 2.29 -4.58
CA ALA A 57 3.75 1.04 -4.86
C ALA A 57 2.82 -0.10 -5.33
N GLY A 58 1.51 0.12 -5.38
CA GLY A 58 0.52 -0.89 -5.76
C GLY A 58 0.35 -2.04 -4.76
N ILE A 59 0.70 -1.79 -3.49
CA ILE A 59 0.64 -2.76 -2.41
C ILE A 59 -0.77 -2.75 -1.79
N PRO A 60 -1.47 -3.90 -1.74
CA PRO A 60 -2.75 -4.01 -1.06
C PRO A 60 -2.63 -3.67 0.44
N GLN A 61 -3.69 -3.06 0.99
CA GLN A 61 -3.70 -2.63 2.39
C GLN A 61 -4.87 -3.23 3.16
N ILE A 62 -4.63 -3.76 4.35
CA ILE A 62 -5.67 -4.24 5.26
C ILE A 62 -5.86 -3.20 6.37
N ASN A 63 -7.08 -2.67 6.46
CA ASN A 63 -7.45 -1.65 7.45
C ASN A 63 -8.67 -2.10 8.28
N LEU A 64 -8.83 -1.51 9.46
CA LEU A 64 -10.06 -1.62 10.27
C LEU A 64 -11.08 -0.52 10.00
N VAL A 65 -10.67 0.56 9.37
CA VAL A 65 -11.54 1.71 9.07
C VAL A 65 -11.47 2.05 7.58
N GLU A 66 -12.60 2.50 7.05
CA GLU A 66 -12.70 2.98 5.68
C GLU A 66 -11.85 4.23 5.50
N THR A 67 -11.14 4.31 4.37
CA THR A 67 -10.41 5.51 3.96
C THR A 67 -10.63 5.77 2.48
N VAL A 68 -10.38 7.01 2.04
CA VAL A 68 -10.44 7.37 0.61
C VAL A 68 -9.39 6.61 -0.22
N TYR A 69 -8.36 6.10 0.44
CA TYR A 69 -7.21 5.43 -0.15
C TYR A 69 -7.51 3.95 -0.46
N VAL A 70 -8.19 3.24 0.43
CA VAL A 70 -8.40 1.79 0.31
C VAL A 70 -9.86 1.48 0.02
N GLU A 71 -10.12 0.78 -1.09
CA GLU A 71 -11.45 0.25 -1.41
C GLU A 71 -11.48 -1.28 -1.24
N HIS A 72 -12.47 -1.76 -0.50
CA HIS A 72 -12.59 -3.16 -0.13
C HIS A 72 -12.69 -4.10 -1.34
N LEU A 73 -11.91 -5.20 -1.31
CA LEU A 73 -11.77 -6.20 -2.37
C LEU A 73 -11.25 -5.67 -3.71
N LYS A 74 -10.82 -4.41 -3.75
CA LYS A 74 -10.07 -3.83 -4.86
C LYS A 74 -8.60 -3.74 -4.48
N ASN A 75 -8.10 -2.57 -4.08
CA ASN A 75 -6.73 -2.38 -3.59
C ASN A 75 -6.52 -2.66 -2.09
N GLY A 76 -7.47 -3.30 -1.43
CA GLY A 76 -7.27 -3.70 -0.04
C GLY A 76 -8.49 -4.35 0.58
N TYR A 77 -8.39 -4.59 1.88
CA TYR A 77 -9.44 -5.27 2.65
C TYR A 77 -9.85 -4.41 3.84
N LEU A 78 -11.13 -4.09 3.95
CA LEU A 78 -11.70 -3.46 5.13
C LEU A 78 -12.22 -4.57 6.04
N LEU A 79 -11.59 -4.75 7.19
CA LEU A 79 -12.00 -5.74 8.18
C LEU A 79 -13.26 -5.29 8.89
N THR A 80 -14.18 -6.22 9.13
CA THR A 80 -15.29 -5.96 10.07
C THR A 80 -14.75 -5.87 11.50
N ASP A 81 -13.84 -6.77 11.85
CA ASP A 81 -13.08 -6.80 13.10
C ASP A 81 -11.80 -7.63 12.92
N VAL A 82 -10.92 -7.63 13.93
CA VAL A 82 -9.59 -8.25 13.85
C VAL A 82 -9.65 -9.77 13.66
N THR A 83 -10.74 -10.44 14.04
CA THR A 83 -10.88 -11.90 13.85
C THR A 83 -10.94 -12.29 12.37
N GLU A 84 -11.30 -11.37 11.48
CA GLU A 84 -11.31 -11.57 10.03
C GLU A 84 -9.92 -11.48 9.39
N PHE A 85 -8.88 -11.05 10.13
CA PHE A 85 -7.55 -10.79 9.58
C PHE A 85 -6.98 -11.96 8.76
N SER A 86 -7.10 -13.19 9.25
CA SER A 86 -6.56 -14.37 8.53
C SER A 86 -7.18 -14.51 7.14
N LYS A 87 -8.50 -14.31 7.00
CA LYS A 87 -9.19 -14.34 5.70
C LYS A 87 -8.69 -13.23 4.78
N ALA A 88 -8.55 -12.01 5.30
CA ALA A 88 -8.06 -10.87 4.53
C ALA A 88 -6.60 -11.03 4.07
N ALA A 89 -5.73 -11.58 4.93
CA ALA A 89 -4.35 -11.87 4.59
C ALA A 89 -4.29 -12.92 3.47
N HIS A 90 -4.99 -14.04 3.63
CA HIS A 90 -5.06 -15.11 2.63
C HIS A 90 -5.54 -14.62 1.26
N TYR A 91 -6.48 -13.68 1.23
CA TYR A 91 -6.97 -13.09 -0.03
C TYR A 91 -5.84 -12.52 -0.90
N TYR A 92 -4.80 -11.90 -0.31
CA TYR A 92 -3.70 -11.28 -1.03
C TYR A 92 -2.37 -12.06 -0.99
N THR A 93 -2.27 -13.10 -0.14
CA THR A 93 -1.04 -13.90 -0.02
C THR A 93 -1.11 -15.28 -0.68
N ASP A 94 -2.29 -15.85 -0.87
CA ASP A 94 -2.42 -17.23 -1.37
C ASP A 94 -2.17 -17.34 -2.88
N ARG A 95 -2.60 -16.33 -3.64
CA ARG A 95 -2.53 -16.32 -5.09
C ARG A 95 -2.14 -14.95 -5.62
N LEU A 96 -1.47 -14.95 -6.78
CA LEU A 96 -1.07 -13.72 -7.46
C LEU A 96 -2.25 -13.02 -8.17
N LYS A 97 -3.38 -13.69 -8.41
CA LYS A 97 -4.50 -13.12 -9.16
C LYS A 97 -5.07 -11.90 -8.43
N GLU A 98 -5.51 -12.09 -7.20
CA GLU A 98 -6.13 -11.05 -6.37
C GLU A 98 -5.13 -9.91 -6.08
N TRP A 99 -3.85 -10.25 -5.87
CA TRP A 99 -2.80 -9.27 -5.69
C TRP A 99 -2.56 -8.44 -6.96
N ASN A 100 -2.52 -9.06 -8.15
CA ASN A 100 -2.37 -8.36 -9.42
C ASN A 100 -3.58 -7.46 -9.74
N GLU A 101 -4.79 -7.91 -9.44
CA GLU A 101 -6.01 -7.10 -9.59
C GLU A 101 -5.94 -5.83 -8.71
N ALA A 102 -5.45 -5.96 -7.46
CA ALA A 102 -5.22 -4.83 -6.56
C ALA A 102 -4.13 -3.87 -7.06
N LEU A 103 -3.03 -4.38 -7.63
CA LEU A 103 -1.99 -3.58 -8.26
C LEU A 103 -2.56 -2.74 -9.41
N ILE A 104 -3.30 -3.39 -10.33
CA ILE A 104 -3.92 -2.71 -11.48
C ILE A 104 -4.88 -1.62 -11.00
N TYR A 105 -5.74 -1.94 -10.03
CA TYR A 105 -6.68 -0.98 -9.48
C TYR A 105 -5.97 0.21 -8.81
N SER A 106 -4.86 -0.03 -8.10
CA SER A 106 -4.05 1.04 -7.51
C SER A 106 -3.47 1.98 -8.57
N ILE A 107 -2.99 1.42 -9.69
CA ILE A 107 -2.50 2.21 -10.83
C ILE A 107 -3.60 3.12 -11.39
N ASP A 108 -4.82 2.60 -11.56
CA ASP A 108 -5.93 3.40 -12.09
C ASP A 108 -6.39 4.47 -11.10
N LYS A 109 -6.44 4.15 -9.80
CA LYS A 109 -6.77 5.10 -8.73
C LYS A 109 -5.76 6.25 -8.64
N ILE A 110 -4.48 6.01 -8.89
CA ILE A 110 -3.45 7.07 -8.98
C ILE A 110 -3.70 7.96 -10.20
N LYS A 111 -4.01 7.38 -11.37
CA LYS A 111 -4.27 8.16 -12.59
C LYS A 111 -5.44 9.13 -12.43
N GLU A 112 -6.48 8.74 -11.69
CA GLU A 112 -7.63 9.60 -11.37
C GLU A 112 -7.27 10.87 -10.59
N HIS A 113 -6.12 10.87 -9.92
CA HIS A 113 -5.67 11.92 -9.01
C HIS A 113 -4.34 12.57 -9.45
N THR A 114 -3.80 12.20 -10.61
CA THR A 114 -2.52 12.71 -11.11
C THR A 114 -2.61 13.17 -12.57
N GLY A 115 -1.68 14.04 -12.98
CA GLY A 115 -1.56 14.49 -14.36
C GLY A 115 -2.76 15.30 -14.86
N GLN A 116 -3.11 15.13 -16.14
CA GLN A 116 -4.13 15.95 -16.80
C GLN A 116 -5.55 15.74 -16.26
N GLN A 117 -5.85 14.58 -15.68
CA GLN A 117 -7.18 14.33 -15.10
C GLN A 117 -7.42 15.20 -13.86
N PHE A 118 -6.39 15.40 -13.05
CA PHE A 118 -6.45 16.33 -11.93
C PHE A 118 -6.63 17.78 -12.40
N LEU A 119 -5.87 18.21 -13.43
CA LEU A 119 -6.00 19.56 -13.99
C LEU A 119 -7.41 19.82 -14.52
N GLY A 120 -8.03 18.86 -15.21
CA GLY A 120 -9.41 19.00 -15.67
C GLY A 120 -10.43 19.12 -14.52
N LYS A 121 -10.25 18.39 -13.42
CA LYS A 121 -11.08 18.55 -12.21
C LYS A 121 -10.88 19.94 -11.59
N LEU A 122 -9.65 20.42 -11.51
CA LEU A 122 -9.32 21.74 -10.96
C LEU A 122 -9.90 22.89 -11.81
N GLU A 123 -9.76 22.82 -13.13
CA GLU A 123 -10.34 23.80 -14.05
C GLU A 123 -11.86 23.87 -13.88
N LYS A 124 -12.53 22.72 -13.80
CA LYS A 124 -13.97 22.64 -13.54
C LYS A 124 -14.36 23.29 -12.21
N TRP A 125 -13.64 23.01 -11.11
CA TRP A 125 -13.92 23.65 -9.82
C TRP A 125 -13.72 25.17 -9.87
N ILE A 126 -12.71 25.64 -10.59
CA ILE A 126 -12.47 27.08 -10.78
C ILE A 126 -13.62 27.73 -11.56
N GLU A 127 -14.12 27.07 -12.62
CA GLU A 127 -15.28 27.55 -13.39
C GLU A 127 -16.55 27.62 -12.54
N GLU A 128 -16.84 26.58 -11.75
CA GLU A 128 -17.99 26.54 -10.84
C GLU A 128 -17.96 27.71 -9.85
N VAL A 129 -16.81 28.00 -9.24
CA VAL A 129 -16.65 29.13 -8.32
C VAL A 129 -16.80 30.48 -9.02
N LYS A 130 -16.32 30.61 -10.26
CA LYS A 130 -16.48 31.84 -11.06
C LYS A 130 -17.95 32.09 -11.42
N ASN A 131 -18.68 31.04 -11.78
CA ASN A 131 -20.10 31.14 -12.14
C ASN A 131 -20.97 31.51 -10.92
N VAL A 132 -20.62 31.02 -9.72
CA VAL A 132 -21.33 31.36 -8.47
C VAL A 132 -21.09 32.82 -8.03
N LYS A 133 -19.95 33.43 -8.37
CA LYS A 133 -19.68 34.86 -8.09
C LYS A 133 -20.25 35.82 -9.13
N GLY A 134 -20.78 35.29 -10.24
CA GLY A 134 -21.38 36.06 -11.34
C GLY A 134 -22.90 36.28 -11.22
N THR A 135 -23.52 35.75 -10.17
CA THR A 135 -24.91 35.98 -9.74
C THR A 135 -24.94 36.77 -8.43
#